data_AF-A0AAU7CLS6-F1
#
_entry.id   AF-A0AAU7CLS6-F1
#
_cell.length_a   1.000
_cell.length_b   1.000
_cell.length_c   1.000
_cell.angle_alpha   90.00
_cell.angle_beta   90.00
_cell.angle_gamma   90.00
#
_symmetry.space_group_name_H-M   'P 1'
#
loop_
_entity.id
_entity.type
_entity.pdbx_description
1 polymer ?
#
loop_
_entity_poly.entity_id
_entity_poly.type
_entity_poly.pdbx_seq_one_letter_code
_entity_poly.pdbx_strand_id
1 'polypeptide(L)'
;MQEPIAVARPNTESEVIPSVKIACVGSIINIVVAFLIDNYITDFPYLDWVPLGLIVVTIVTCGLNAMFVVWNSTSYLWSPLPWFLMACSAYFGVGPTMYYFANPETVAYMDAFFPVDMAILQKACVVNSAGILVVCLTWYTALNLWPASLTIRPRPMDSRSLKWLALCFLFIGLPVKYLFILPRAFGLTDYVLSGSIQACGYFTYFATFILVYLIASGRAGRPMTIFSCVFVAVEILTQLLLFSKLALFQALIMIFFGVYSARPTVRVLAASSGLMVVIYILVTPFALWCRAEAHLVGEVPGLAGRLEIVGEYLTHGFGEFEPNSTNVQWSWMRLTIAPMQAFAIDAFDRGNPGESLWVAAYTLIPRFLWANKPMIGLSNEFNLIATGYATNNTSPGMWGDLYWNGGWMALILGCLYIGLLHAGITKVAVPSMKVSDFRALPLAFFGLLIGIRVEDFFVLACVAPVPICLAYYIVVSKFL
;
A
#
# COMPACT_ATOMS: atom_id res chain seq x y z
N MET A 1 -32.21 -11.94 -36.05
CA MET A 1 -31.88 -12.71 -34.83
C MET A 1 -30.47 -13.24 -35.00
N GLN A 2 -29.48 -12.60 -34.37
CA GLN A 2 -28.13 -13.18 -34.29
C GLN A 2 -28.16 -14.21 -33.17
N GLU A 3 -27.79 -15.45 -33.46
CA GLU A 3 -27.63 -16.48 -32.44
C GLU A 3 -26.70 -15.95 -31.34
N PRO A 4 -27.05 -16.14 -30.06
CA PRO A 4 -26.13 -15.81 -28.98
C PRO A 4 -24.87 -16.66 -29.19
N ILE A 5 -23.79 -16.01 -29.60
CA ILE A 5 -22.46 -16.61 -29.67
C ILE A 5 -22.25 -17.25 -28.29
N ALA A 6 -22.21 -18.59 -28.27
CA ALA A 6 -21.90 -19.33 -27.07
C ALA A 6 -20.49 -18.89 -26.67
N VAL A 7 -20.42 -17.94 -25.73
CA VAL A 7 -19.16 -17.47 -25.16
C VAL A 7 -18.56 -18.69 -24.50
N ALA A 8 -17.61 -19.32 -25.19
CA ALA A 8 -16.87 -20.46 -24.69
C ALA A 8 -16.44 -20.09 -23.28
N ARG A 9 -16.84 -20.89 -22.28
CA ARG A 9 -16.39 -20.69 -20.90
C ARG A 9 -14.87 -20.62 -20.99
N PRO A 10 -14.26 -19.46 -20.72
CA PRO A 10 -12.82 -19.35 -20.84
C PRO A 10 -12.24 -20.41 -19.91
N ASN A 11 -11.27 -21.20 -20.38
CA ASN A 11 -10.52 -22.17 -19.58
C ASN A 11 -9.65 -21.39 -18.56
N THR A 12 -10.30 -20.66 -17.65
CA THR A 12 -9.68 -19.66 -16.76
C THR A 12 -8.85 -20.28 -15.65
N GLU A 13 -8.99 -21.59 -15.42
CA GLU A 13 -8.33 -22.25 -14.30
C GLU A 13 -6.92 -22.76 -14.64
N SER A 14 -6.58 -23.03 -15.90
CA SER A 14 -5.29 -23.66 -16.22
C SER A 14 -4.11 -22.69 -16.40
N GLU A 15 -4.35 -21.46 -16.88
CA GLU A 15 -3.25 -20.52 -17.20
C GLU A 15 -2.69 -19.74 -16.00
N VAL A 16 -3.43 -19.67 -14.90
CA VAL A 16 -3.06 -18.88 -13.70
C VAL A 16 -2.07 -19.62 -12.80
N ILE A 17 -2.14 -20.94 -12.78
CA ILE A 17 -1.42 -21.79 -11.84
C ILE A 17 0.12 -21.69 -11.94
N PRO A 18 0.74 -21.54 -13.13
CA PRO A 18 2.20 -21.56 -13.25
C PRO A 18 2.91 -20.41 -12.53
N SER A 19 2.44 -19.16 -12.69
CA SER A 19 3.08 -17.99 -12.08
C SER A 19 3.01 -18.01 -10.55
N VAL A 20 1.88 -18.51 -10.02
CA VAL A 20 1.68 -18.65 -8.59
C VAL A 20 2.57 -19.75 -7.99
N LYS A 21 2.71 -20.88 -8.69
CA LYS A 21 3.62 -21.95 -8.26
C LYS A 21 5.05 -21.42 -8.15
N ILE A 22 5.50 -20.60 -9.10
CA ILE A 22 6.83 -19.99 -9.07
C ILE A 22 6.98 -19.07 -7.85
N ALA A 23 5.95 -18.27 -7.52
CA ALA A 23 5.96 -17.43 -6.32
C ALA A 23 6.09 -18.24 -5.02
N CYS A 24 5.32 -19.32 -4.88
CA CYS A 24 5.41 -20.20 -3.72
C CYS A 24 6.77 -20.88 -3.63
N VAL A 25 7.31 -21.36 -4.76
CA VAL A 25 8.65 -21.96 -4.82
C VAL A 25 9.72 -20.95 -4.40
N GLY A 26 9.64 -19.70 -4.87
CA GLY A 26 10.55 -18.63 -4.43
C GLY A 26 10.51 -18.40 -2.92
N SER A 27 9.32 -18.33 -2.31
CA SER A 27 9.20 -18.20 -0.86
C SER A 27 9.71 -19.42 -0.09
N ILE A 28 9.51 -20.64 -0.61
CA ILE A 28 10.07 -21.86 -0.03
C ILE A 28 11.61 -21.80 -0.08
N ILE A 29 12.18 -21.40 -1.21
CA ILE A 29 13.63 -21.22 -1.35
C ILE A 29 14.15 -20.23 -0.30
N ASN A 30 13.47 -19.09 -0.09
CA ASN A 30 13.89 -18.13 0.94
C ASN A 30 14.03 -18.76 2.32
N ILE A 31 13.04 -19.56 2.74
CA ILE A 31 13.04 -20.18 4.06
C ILE A 31 14.00 -21.34 4.16
N VAL A 32 14.11 -22.16 3.12
CA VAL A 32 15.10 -23.25 3.12
C VAL A 32 16.49 -22.66 3.21
N VAL A 33 16.78 -21.59 2.47
CA VAL A 33 18.05 -20.86 2.57
C VAL A 33 18.22 -20.26 3.98
N ALA A 34 17.20 -19.60 4.53
CA ALA A 34 17.23 -19.09 5.90
C ALA A 34 17.54 -20.17 6.95
N PHE A 35 16.81 -21.28 6.89
CA PHE A 35 16.94 -22.38 7.82
C PHE A 35 18.30 -23.09 7.68
N LEU A 36 18.76 -23.32 6.45
CA LEU A 36 20.06 -23.94 6.20
C LEU A 36 21.20 -23.07 6.71
N ILE A 37 21.11 -21.76 6.50
CA ILE A 37 22.13 -20.84 7.00
C ILE A 37 22.11 -20.80 8.53
N ASP A 38 20.92 -20.70 9.14
CA ASP A 38 20.76 -20.61 10.60
C ASP A 38 21.22 -21.88 11.34
N ASN A 39 21.03 -23.08 10.78
CA ASN A 39 21.36 -24.33 11.47
C ASN A 39 22.75 -24.90 11.13
N TYR A 40 23.33 -24.55 9.99
CA TYR A 40 24.55 -25.21 9.50
C TYR A 40 25.75 -24.26 9.31
N ILE A 41 25.55 -22.95 9.36
CA ILE A 41 26.61 -21.96 9.05
C ILE A 41 27.00 -21.13 10.30
N THR A 42 26.44 -21.41 11.47
CA THR A 42 26.70 -20.62 12.70
C THR A 42 28.14 -20.65 13.20
N ASP A 43 28.93 -21.65 12.80
CA ASP A 43 30.34 -21.77 13.23
C ASP A 43 31.34 -21.12 12.24
N PHE A 44 30.87 -20.47 11.17
CA PHE A 44 31.75 -19.85 10.19
C PHE A 44 32.12 -18.41 10.56
N PRO A 45 33.38 -17.98 10.33
CA PRO A 45 33.85 -16.61 10.56
C PRO A 45 33.21 -15.54 9.63
N TYR A 46 32.20 -15.91 8.84
CA TYR A 46 31.47 -15.05 7.91
C TYR A 46 30.02 -14.79 8.32
N LEU A 47 29.71 -14.93 9.62
CA LEU A 47 28.35 -14.77 10.15
C LEU A 47 27.69 -13.44 9.73
N ASP A 48 28.48 -12.37 9.59
CA ASP A 48 27.99 -11.03 9.21
C ASP A 48 27.36 -10.97 7.81
N TRP A 49 27.66 -11.94 6.93
CA TRP A 49 27.13 -12.00 5.56
C TRP A 49 25.82 -12.77 5.45
N VAL A 50 25.42 -13.51 6.50
CA VAL A 50 24.19 -14.29 6.53
C VAL A 50 22.95 -13.42 6.32
N PRO A 51 22.73 -12.31 7.08
CA PRO A 51 21.58 -11.45 6.86
C PRO A 51 21.57 -10.88 5.43
N LEU A 52 22.72 -10.48 4.89
CA LEU A 52 22.80 -9.98 3.50
C LEU A 52 22.32 -11.02 2.49
N GLY A 53 22.70 -12.29 2.67
CA GLY A 53 22.22 -13.38 1.83
C GLY A 53 20.69 -13.47 1.81
N LEU A 54 20.06 -13.43 2.99
CA LEU A 54 18.60 -13.46 3.13
C LEU A 54 17.90 -12.23 2.54
N ILE A 55 18.53 -11.07 2.72
CA ILE A 55 18.07 -9.80 2.15
C ILE A 55 18.07 -9.89 0.61
N VAL A 56 19.18 -10.30 0.00
CA VAL A 56 19.30 -10.44 -1.46
C VAL A 56 18.29 -11.46 -1.99
N VAL A 57 18.18 -12.60 -1.31
CA VAL A 57 17.22 -13.65 -1.65
C VAL A 57 15.77 -13.13 -1.58
N THR A 58 15.44 -12.30 -0.59
CA THR A 58 14.13 -11.62 -0.49
C THR A 58 13.89 -10.65 -1.65
N ILE A 59 14.88 -9.82 -2.01
CA ILE A 59 14.80 -8.90 -3.16
C ILE A 59 14.51 -9.66 -4.44
N VAL A 60 15.33 -10.68 -4.73
CA VAL A 60 15.27 -11.44 -5.97
C VAL A 60 13.96 -12.19 -6.05
N THR A 61 13.60 -12.97 -5.03
CA THR A 61 12.40 -13.79 -5.09
C THR A 61 11.13 -12.95 -5.06
N CYS A 62 10.98 -11.98 -4.16
CA CYS A 62 9.74 -11.19 -4.08
C CYS A 62 9.63 -10.24 -5.29
N GLY A 63 10.71 -9.56 -5.65
CA GLY A 63 10.74 -8.63 -6.77
C GLY A 63 10.47 -9.33 -8.11
N LEU A 64 11.21 -10.41 -8.42
CA LEU A 64 11.00 -11.14 -9.67
C LEU A 64 9.63 -11.81 -9.71
N ASN A 65 9.15 -12.40 -8.61
CA ASN A 65 7.82 -13.03 -8.59
C ASN A 65 6.70 -12.01 -8.81
N ALA A 66 6.79 -10.81 -8.21
CA ALA A 66 5.84 -9.76 -8.48
C ALA A 66 5.79 -9.40 -9.98
N MET A 67 6.98 -9.23 -10.59
CA MET A 67 7.07 -8.93 -12.02
C MET A 67 6.55 -10.08 -12.88
N PHE A 68 6.91 -11.34 -12.58
CA PHE A 68 6.44 -12.52 -13.31
C PHE A 68 4.93 -12.69 -13.24
N VAL A 69 4.31 -12.43 -12.08
CA VAL A 69 2.85 -12.48 -11.95
C VAL A 69 2.17 -11.46 -12.86
N VAL A 70 2.67 -10.22 -12.90
CA VAL A 70 2.12 -9.15 -13.76
C VAL A 70 2.43 -9.40 -15.25
N TRP A 71 3.61 -9.93 -15.58
CA TRP A 71 4.00 -10.24 -16.96
C TRP A 71 3.14 -11.35 -17.56
N ASN A 72 2.88 -12.41 -16.80
CA ASN A 72 2.09 -13.55 -17.28
C ASN A 72 0.60 -13.21 -17.37
N SER A 73 0.09 -12.32 -16.51
CA SER A 73 -1.28 -11.86 -16.61
C SER A 73 -1.43 -10.46 -16.03
N THR A 74 -1.58 -9.49 -16.93
CA THR A 74 -1.71 -8.05 -16.61
C THR A 74 -2.85 -7.74 -15.64
N SER A 75 -3.91 -8.55 -15.65
CA SER A 75 -5.04 -8.40 -14.73
C SER A 75 -4.70 -8.70 -13.27
N TYR A 76 -3.59 -9.41 -12.99
CA TYR A 76 -3.12 -9.62 -11.62
C TYR A 76 -2.53 -8.37 -10.99
N LEU A 77 -2.28 -7.31 -11.76
CA LEU A 77 -2.00 -5.99 -11.20
C LEU A 77 -3.12 -5.54 -10.24
N TRP A 78 -4.33 -6.06 -10.40
CA TRP A 78 -5.49 -5.78 -9.53
C TRP A 78 -5.63 -6.73 -8.35
N SER A 79 -4.71 -7.68 -8.21
CA SER A 79 -4.62 -8.53 -7.02
C SER A 79 -3.67 -7.90 -5.99
N PRO A 80 -3.89 -8.13 -4.68
CA PRO A 80 -2.98 -7.65 -3.64
C PRO A 80 -1.56 -8.24 -3.74
N LEU A 81 -1.41 -9.45 -4.30
CA LEU A 81 -0.16 -10.21 -4.19
C LEU A 81 1.06 -9.54 -4.85
N PRO A 82 1.03 -9.06 -6.12
CA PRO A 82 2.20 -8.41 -6.71
C PRO A 82 2.67 -7.20 -5.90
N TRP A 83 1.73 -6.44 -5.36
CA TRP A 83 2.03 -5.27 -4.56
C TRP A 83 2.61 -5.63 -3.20
N PHE A 84 2.07 -6.68 -2.57
CA PHE A 84 2.63 -7.29 -1.38
C PHE A 84 4.08 -7.74 -1.58
N LEU A 85 4.35 -8.46 -2.66
CA LEU A 85 5.70 -8.92 -2.98
C LEU A 85 6.65 -7.77 -3.32
N MET A 86 6.21 -6.76 -4.07
CA MET A 86 7.02 -5.56 -4.33
C MET A 86 7.32 -4.79 -3.05
N ALA A 87 6.32 -4.60 -2.19
CA ALA A 87 6.50 -3.93 -0.90
C ALA A 87 7.45 -4.73 0.00
N CYS A 88 7.33 -6.06 0.05
CA CYS A 88 8.27 -6.89 0.80
C CYS A 88 9.70 -6.80 0.25
N SER A 89 9.85 -6.83 -1.08
CA SER A 89 11.15 -6.63 -1.74
C SER A 89 11.76 -5.27 -1.40
N ALA A 90 10.94 -4.21 -1.31
CA ALA A 90 11.41 -2.87 -1.00
C ALA A 90 11.77 -2.72 0.48
N TYR A 91 10.86 -3.08 1.40
CA TYR A 91 11.01 -2.80 2.83
C TYR A 91 11.84 -3.83 3.60
N PHE A 92 11.78 -5.10 3.22
CA PHE A 92 12.52 -6.19 3.89
C PHE A 92 13.71 -6.69 3.08
N GLY A 93 13.77 -6.31 1.80
CA GLY A 93 14.91 -6.53 0.93
C GLY A 93 15.79 -5.28 0.84
N VAL A 94 15.41 -4.32 0.00
CA VAL A 94 16.22 -3.14 -0.30
C VAL A 94 16.50 -2.28 0.94
N GLY A 95 15.54 -2.10 1.85
CA GLY A 95 15.72 -1.31 3.07
C GLY A 95 16.91 -1.78 3.93
N PRO A 96 16.91 -3.03 4.44
CA PRO A 96 17.97 -3.55 5.31
C PRO A 96 19.38 -3.57 4.70
N THR A 97 19.52 -3.52 3.37
CA THR A 97 20.86 -3.40 2.74
C THR A 97 21.62 -2.13 3.14
N MET A 98 20.95 -1.14 3.74
CA MET A 98 21.58 0.04 4.30
C MET A 98 22.66 -0.26 5.34
N TYR A 99 22.50 -1.31 6.15
CA TYR A 99 23.53 -1.70 7.13
C TYR A 99 24.86 -2.12 6.50
N TYR A 100 24.86 -2.42 5.20
CA TYR A 100 26.04 -2.85 4.45
C TYR A 100 26.59 -1.78 3.51
N PHE A 101 25.72 -0.93 2.96
CA PHE A 101 26.08 -0.02 1.86
C PHE A 101 25.83 1.46 2.15
N ALA A 102 25.11 1.80 3.22
CA ALA A 102 24.92 3.19 3.59
C ALA A 102 26.19 3.76 4.22
N ASN A 103 26.30 5.09 4.27
CA ASN A 103 27.39 5.73 4.99
C ASN A 103 27.24 5.59 6.52
N PRO A 104 28.35 5.72 7.28
CA PRO A 104 28.33 5.56 8.74
C PRO A 104 27.35 6.51 9.44
N GLU A 105 27.14 7.72 8.93
CA GLU A 105 26.20 8.69 9.50
C GLU A 105 24.75 8.20 9.40
N THR A 106 24.39 7.59 8.27
CA THR A 106 23.05 7.02 8.09
C THR A 106 22.85 5.81 9.00
N VAL A 107 23.86 4.95 9.12
CA VAL A 107 23.80 3.78 10.04
C VAL A 107 23.70 4.25 11.50
N ALA A 108 24.53 5.20 11.92
CA ALA A 108 24.47 5.78 13.25
C ALA A 108 23.12 6.44 13.55
N TYR A 109 22.50 7.09 12.56
CA TYR A 109 21.16 7.65 12.71
C TYR A 109 20.10 6.55 12.90
N MET A 110 20.18 5.44 12.15
CA MET A 110 19.27 4.30 12.34
C MET A 110 19.45 3.65 13.71
N ASP A 111 20.70 3.44 14.13
CA ASP A 111 21.02 2.84 15.42
C ASP A 111 20.68 3.75 16.61
N ALA A 112 20.54 5.06 16.38
CA ALA A 112 20.01 5.98 17.38
C ALA A 112 18.53 5.72 17.71
N PHE A 113 17.77 5.06 16.81
CA PHE A 113 16.43 4.56 17.14
C PHE A 113 16.53 3.28 17.97
N PHE A 114 17.24 2.28 17.47
CA PHE A 114 17.53 1.04 18.16
C PHE A 114 18.77 0.39 17.53
N PRO A 115 19.82 0.04 18.30
CA PRO A 115 21.04 -0.53 17.73
C PRO A 115 20.76 -1.91 17.15
N VAL A 116 21.07 -2.09 15.86
CA VAL A 116 20.85 -3.35 15.15
C VAL A 116 22.18 -4.05 14.92
N ASP A 117 22.45 -5.08 15.72
CA ASP A 117 23.55 -6.01 15.43
C ASP A 117 23.15 -7.03 14.33
N MET A 118 24.14 -7.78 13.85
CA MET A 118 23.91 -8.75 12.76
C MET A 118 23.02 -9.92 13.20
N ALA A 119 23.03 -10.29 14.48
CA ALA A 119 22.23 -11.39 15.00
C ALA A 119 20.74 -11.04 15.02
N ILE A 120 20.39 -9.84 15.50
CA ILE A 120 19.01 -9.36 15.50
C ILE A 120 18.52 -9.03 14.09
N LEU A 121 19.40 -8.54 13.22
CA LEU A 121 19.09 -8.37 11.80
C LEU A 121 18.78 -9.70 11.11
N GLN A 122 19.57 -10.75 11.38
CA GLN A 122 19.30 -12.11 10.91
C GLN A 122 17.92 -12.58 11.40
N LYS A 123 17.63 -12.42 12.70
CA LYS A 123 16.33 -12.82 13.27
C LYS A 123 15.17 -12.08 12.61
N ALA A 124 15.29 -10.77 12.37
CA ALA A 124 14.30 -10.00 11.62
C ALA A 124 14.10 -10.54 10.20
N CYS A 125 15.18 -10.89 9.49
CA CYS A 125 15.10 -11.52 8.17
C CYS A 125 14.38 -12.88 8.18
N VAL A 126 14.60 -13.70 9.22
CA VAL A 126 13.90 -14.99 9.39
C VAL A 126 12.41 -14.76 9.64
N VAL A 127 12.05 -13.82 10.53
CA VAL A 127 10.65 -13.43 10.79
C VAL A 127 9.95 -12.97 9.51
N ASN A 128 10.62 -12.12 8.71
CA ASN A 128 10.10 -11.64 7.43
C ASN A 128 9.88 -12.77 6.43
N SER A 129 10.87 -13.66 6.30
CA SER A 129 10.83 -14.79 5.37
C SER A 129 9.68 -15.74 5.73
N ALA A 130 9.54 -16.07 7.02
CA ALA A 130 8.45 -16.88 7.56
C ALA A 130 7.09 -16.26 7.25
N GLY A 131 6.92 -14.97 7.53
CA GLY A 131 5.66 -14.26 7.27
C GLY A 131 5.29 -14.27 5.79
N ILE A 132 6.24 -13.97 4.90
CA ILE A 132 6.05 -13.97 3.45
C ILE A 132 5.62 -15.37 2.96
N LEU A 133 6.28 -16.45 3.39
CA LEU A 133 5.89 -17.80 2.99
C LEU A 133 4.46 -18.12 3.43
N VAL A 134 4.12 -17.89 4.70
CA VAL A 134 2.80 -18.25 5.22
C VAL A 134 1.71 -17.50 4.46
N VAL A 135 1.91 -16.21 4.14
CA VAL A 135 0.99 -15.44 3.29
C VAL A 135 0.87 -16.06 1.90
N CYS A 136 1.99 -16.32 1.21
CA CYS A 136 2.00 -16.88 -0.14
C CYS A 136 1.35 -18.28 -0.21
N LEU A 137 1.69 -19.16 0.73
CA LEU A 137 1.17 -20.52 0.80
C LEU A 137 -0.34 -20.51 1.09
N THR A 138 -0.78 -19.68 2.02
CA THR A 138 -2.21 -19.56 2.37
C THR A 138 -2.99 -18.96 1.21
N TRP A 139 -2.45 -17.93 0.57
CA TRP A 139 -3.05 -17.34 -0.62
C TRP A 139 -3.22 -18.39 -1.74
N TYR A 140 -2.16 -19.15 -2.04
CA TYR A 140 -2.19 -20.20 -3.05
C TYR A 140 -3.21 -21.29 -2.71
N THR A 141 -3.14 -21.85 -1.49
CA THR A 141 -4.03 -22.92 -1.06
C THR A 141 -5.49 -22.45 -1.07
N ALA A 142 -5.79 -21.25 -0.55
CA ALA A 142 -7.13 -20.69 -0.57
C ALA A 142 -7.66 -20.46 -2.00
N LEU A 143 -6.82 -20.01 -2.94
CA LEU A 143 -7.24 -19.87 -4.33
C LEU A 143 -7.67 -21.20 -4.96
N ASN A 144 -6.96 -22.30 -4.65
CA ASN A 144 -7.26 -23.63 -5.20
C ASN A 144 -8.40 -24.34 -4.48
N LEU A 145 -8.52 -24.17 -3.16
CA LEU A 145 -9.49 -24.91 -2.35
C LEU A 145 -10.85 -24.21 -2.25
N TRP A 146 -10.90 -22.88 -2.34
CA TRP A 146 -12.18 -22.19 -2.22
C TRP A 146 -13.09 -22.40 -3.42
N PRO A 147 -14.41 -22.53 -3.19
CA PRO A 147 -15.35 -22.78 -4.26
C PRO A 147 -15.45 -21.57 -5.21
N ALA A 148 -15.71 -21.84 -6.49
CA ALA A 148 -15.93 -20.81 -7.50
C ALA A 148 -17.18 -19.95 -7.21
N SER A 149 -18.10 -20.42 -6.35
CA SER A 149 -19.31 -19.69 -5.94
C SER A 149 -19.03 -18.38 -5.21
N LEU A 150 -17.84 -18.20 -4.64
CA LEU A 150 -17.44 -16.94 -3.99
C LEU A 150 -17.12 -15.82 -4.99
N THR A 151 -17.00 -16.15 -6.28
CA THR A 151 -16.72 -15.18 -7.33
C THR A 151 -17.98 -14.41 -7.74
N ILE A 152 -17.85 -13.09 -7.89
CA ILE A 152 -18.90 -12.29 -8.53
C ILE A 152 -18.87 -12.61 -10.01
N ARG A 153 -20.02 -12.96 -10.60
CA ARG A 153 -20.12 -13.21 -12.05
C ARG A 153 -19.85 -11.89 -12.78
N PRO A 154 -18.67 -11.73 -13.39
CA PRO A 154 -18.29 -10.42 -13.88
C PRO A 154 -19.05 -10.17 -15.19
N ARG A 155 -19.48 -8.92 -15.40
CA ARG A 155 -20.20 -8.52 -16.63
C ARG A 155 -19.45 -7.39 -17.31
N PRO A 156 -19.11 -7.51 -18.60
CA PRO A 156 -18.48 -6.42 -19.31
C PRO A 156 -19.41 -5.21 -19.32
N MET A 157 -18.86 -4.05 -18.99
CA MET A 157 -19.61 -2.80 -18.95
C MET A 157 -19.54 -2.09 -20.30
N ASP A 158 -20.69 -1.67 -20.81
CA ASP A 158 -20.77 -0.81 -21.99
C ASP A 158 -20.37 0.64 -21.65
N SER A 159 -20.13 1.46 -22.67
CA SER A 159 -19.70 2.87 -22.49
C SER A 159 -20.71 3.67 -21.66
N ARG A 160 -22.01 3.39 -21.78
CA ARG A 160 -23.06 4.05 -21.00
C ARG A 160 -22.98 3.69 -19.52
N SER A 161 -22.87 2.40 -19.19
CA SER A 161 -22.75 1.96 -17.79
C SER A 161 -21.48 2.46 -17.14
N LEU A 162 -20.36 2.53 -17.87
CA LEU A 162 -19.11 3.09 -17.38
C LEU A 162 -19.23 4.58 -17.03
N LYS A 163 -19.88 5.38 -17.89
CA LYS A 163 -20.13 6.80 -17.61
C LYS A 163 -21.02 6.98 -16.37
N TRP A 164 -22.09 6.18 -16.27
CA TRP A 164 -22.95 6.19 -15.08
C TRP A 164 -22.19 5.83 -13.82
N LEU A 165 -21.36 4.78 -13.86
CA LEU A 165 -20.54 4.38 -12.72
C LEU A 165 -19.58 5.50 -12.28
N ALA A 166 -18.90 6.15 -13.23
CA ALA A 166 -18.04 7.30 -12.95
C ALA A 166 -18.83 8.46 -12.31
N LEU A 167 -20.03 8.77 -12.81
CA LEU A 167 -20.89 9.81 -12.24
C LEU A 167 -21.39 9.44 -10.84
N CYS A 168 -21.76 8.18 -10.59
CA CYS A 168 -22.13 7.71 -9.25
C CYS A 168 -20.96 7.84 -8.27
N PHE A 169 -19.75 7.50 -8.70
CA PHE A 169 -18.54 7.66 -7.89
C PHE A 169 -18.25 9.15 -7.62
N LEU A 170 -18.38 10.04 -8.60
CA LEU A 170 -18.26 11.49 -8.38
C LEU A 170 -19.34 12.02 -7.43
N PHE A 171 -20.58 11.57 -7.58
CA PHE A 171 -21.70 12.00 -6.75
C PHE A 171 -21.50 11.66 -5.27
N ILE A 172 -20.84 10.53 -4.97
CA ILE A 172 -20.49 10.14 -3.59
C ILE A 172 -19.19 10.85 -3.15
N GLY A 173 -18.16 10.83 -3.99
CA GLY A 173 -16.82 11.26 -3.61
C GLY A 173 -16.66 12.77 -3.51
N LEU A 174 -17.26 13.55 -4.43
CA LEU A 174 -17.09 15.00 -4.46
C LEU A 174 -17.65 15.68 -3.20
N PRO A 175 -18.89 15.41 -2.75
CA PRO A 175 -19.40 16.03 -1.53
C PRO A 175 -18.53 15.69 -0.32
N VAL A 176 -18.15 14.41 -0.17
CA VAL A 176 -17.28 13.98 0.94
C VAL A 176 -15.94 14.70 0.89
N LYS A 177 -15.29 14.75 -0.27
CA LYS A 177 -13.97 15.35 -0.42
C LYS A 177 -14.01 16.86 -0.21
N TYR A 178 -14.89 17.57 -0.91
CA TYR A 178 -14.88 19.03 -0.96
C TYR A 178 -15.64 19.69 0.20
N LEU A 179 -16.65 19.04 0.79
CA LEU A 179 -17.39 19.59 1.92
C LEU A 179 -16.86 19.12 3.27
N PHE A 180 -16.15 17.98 3.32
CA PHE A 180 -15.65 17.45 4.59
C PHE A 180 -14.12 17.35 4.65
N ILE A 181 -13.50 16.60 3.74
CA ILE A 181 -12.05 16.33 3.83
C ILE A 181 -11.22 17.61 3.64
N LEU A 182 -11.50 18.40 2.58
CA LEU A 182 -10.71 19.60 2.28
C LEU A 182 -10.90 20.72 3.31
N PRO A 183 -12.13 21.05 3.78
CA PRO A 183 -12.30 22.06 4.82
C PRO A 183 -11.52 21.72 6.09
N ARG A 184 -11.54 20.45 6.51
CA ARG A 184 -10.72 19.99 7.64
C ARG A 184 -9.22 20.11 7.35
N ALA A 185 -8.78 19.68 6.17
CA ALA A 185 -7.36 19.75 5.79
C ALA A 185 -6.84 21.19 5.63
N PHE A 186 -7.73 22.14 5.36
CA PHE A 186 -7.43 23.57 5.24
C PHE A 186 -7.73 24.34 6.53
N GLY A 187 -7.96 23.66 7.65
CA GLY A 187 -8.18 24.33 8.94
C GLY A 187 -9.50 25.10 9.04
N LEU A 188 -10.41 24.97 8.08
CA LEU A 188 -11.71 25.64 8.10
C LEU A 188 -12.66 25.04 9.14
N THR A 189 -12.39 23.80 9.56
CA THR A 189 -13.20 23.05 10.53
C THR A 189 -12.32 22.17 11.41
N ASP A 190 -12.69 22.04 12.68
CA ASP A 190 -11.96 21.29 13.73
C ASP A 190 -12.52 19.87 14.00
N TYR A 191 -13.65 19.52 13.39
CA TYR A 191 -14.29 18.23 13.68
C TYR A 191 -13.43 17.02 13.25
N VAL A 192 -13.61 15.90 13.96
CA VAL A 192 -12.93 14.64 13.66
C VAL A 192 -13.76 13.82 12.66
N LEU A 193 -13.35 13.83 11.40
CA LEU A 193 -14.03 13.03 10.37
C LEU A 193 -13.79 11.53 10.57
N SER A 194 -14.85 10.73 10.62
CA SER A 194 -14.74 9.27 10.69
C SER A 194 -13.99 8.71 9.49
N GLY A 195 -13.11 7.72 9.73
CA GLY A 195 -12.36 7.04 8.66
C GLY A 195 -13.26 6.40 7.60
N SER A 196 -14.44 5.91 7.98
CA SER A 196 -15.43 5.38 7.04
C SER A 196 -15.95 6.44 6.07
N ILE A 197 -16.16 7.67 6.55
CA ILE A 197 -16.58 8.78 5.70
C ILE A 197 -15.39 9.25 4.86
N GLN A 198 -14.19 9.33 5.43
CA GLN A 198 -12.98 9.64 4.66
C GLN A 198 -12.76 8.65 3.51
N ALA A 199 -13.03 7.36 3.71
CA ALA A 199 -12.94 6.34 2.67
C ALA A 199 -13.91 6.58 1.50
N CYS A 200 -15.06 7.23 1.74
CA CYS A 200 -15.95 7.67 0.66
C CYS A 200 -15.30 8.74 -0.24
N GLY A 201 -14.29 9.47 0.26
CA GLY A 201 -13.48 10.38 -0.55
C GLY A 201 -12.71 9.65 -1.66
N TYR A 202 -12.34 8.38 -1.47
CA TYR A 202 -11.66 7.58 -2.50
C TYR A 202 -12.51 7.32 -3.75
N PHE A 203 -13.82 7.57 -3.70
CA PHE A 203 -14.66 7.49 -4.90
C PHE A 203 -14.28 8.53 -5.96
N THR A 204 -13.66 9.66 -5.60
CA THR A 204 -13.11 10.59 -6.61
C THR A 204 -11.96 9.95 -7.39
N TYR A 205 -11.11 9.16 -6.73
CA TYR A 205 -10.03 8.41 -7.36
C TYR A 205 -10.55 7.33 -8.32
N PHE A 206 -11.59 6.59 -7.90
CA PHE A 206 -12.22 5.59 -8.76
C PHE A 206 -12.91 6.23 -9.97
N ALA A 207 -13.54 7.39 -9.79
CA ALA A 207 -14.05 8.17 -10.91
C ALA A 207 -12.93 8.60 -11.86
N THR A 208 -11.83 9.17 -11.35
CA THR A 208 -10.64 9.55 -12.14
C THR A 208 -10.16 8.38 -12.99
N PHE A 209 -10.02 7.19 -12.40
CA PHE A 209 -9.64 5.97 -13.12
C PHE A 209 -10.57 5.69 -14.31
N ILE A 210 -11.89 5.67 -14.09
CA ILE A 210 -12.87 5.34 -15.14
C ILE A 210 -12.90 6.42 -16.23
N LEU A 211 -12.82 7.70 -15.86
CA LEU A 211 -12.80 8.82 -16.79
C LEU A 211 -11.57 8.75 -17.71
N VAL A 212 -10.39 8.51 -17.14
CA VAL A 212 -9.14 8.35 -17.91
C VAL A 212 -9.19 7.10 -18.78
N TYR A 213 -9.75 5.99 -18.28
CA TYR A 213 -9.99 4.79 -19.09
C TYR A 213 -10.89 5.09 -20.30
N LEU A 214 -11.99 5.82 -20.12
CA LEU A 214 -12.91 6.18 -21.20
C LEU A 214 -12.22 7.05 -22.26
N ILE A 215 -11.35 7.98 -21.86
CA ILE A 215 -10.54 8.78 -22.78
C ILE A 215 -9.54 7.89 -23.54
N ALA A 216 -8.72 7.12 -22.82
CA ALA A 216 -7.64 6.33 -23.39
C ALA A 216 -8.12 5.21 -24.33
N SER A 217 -9.33 4.69 -24.08
CA SER A 217 -10.01 3.68 -24.91
C SER A 217 -10.80 4.27 -26.09
N GLY A 218 -10.87 5.59 -26.24
CA GLY A 218 -11.64 6.26 -27.30
C GLY A 218 -13.16 6.15 -27.13
N ARG A 219 -13.65 5.80 -25.94
CA ARG A 219 -15.08 5.64 -25.62
C ARG A 219 -15.72 6.92 -25.07
N ALA A 220 -14.91 7.92 -24.75
CA ALA A 220 -15.35 9.25 -24.35
C ALA A 220 -15.68 10.11 -25.58
N GLY A 221 -16.87 10.72 -25.59
CA GLY A 221 -17.17 11.80 -26.54
C GLY A 221 -16.48 13.10 -26.13
N ARG A 222 -16.32 14.04 -27.06
CA ARG A 222 -15.68 15.35 -26.82
C ARG A 222 -16.08 16.07 -25.52
N PRO A 223 -17.38 16.22 -25.17
CA PRO A 223 -17.74 16.90 -23.92
C PRO A 223 -17.25 16.15 -22.68
N MET A 224 -17.32 14.82 -22.70
CA MET A 224 -16.84 13.98 -21.59
C MET A 224 -15.32 14.08 -21.45
N THR A 225 -14.58 14.12 -22.55
CA THR A 225 -13.13 14.30 -22.54
C THR A 225 -12.74 15.64 -21.92
N ILE A 226 -13.38 16.74 -22.33
CA ILE A 226 -13.12 18.07 -21.78
C ILE A 226 -13.41 18.07 -20.27
N PHE A 227 -14.59 17.59 -19.87
CA PHE A 227 -14.96 17.47 -18.46
C PHE A 227 -13.92 16.68 -17.65
N SER A 228 -13.52 15.52 -18.16
CA SER A 228 -12.56 14.64 -17.48
C SER A 228 -11.18 15.30 -17.35
N CYS A 229 -10.69 16.00 -18.38
CA CYS A 229 -9.42 16.71 -18.32
C CYS A 229 -9.45 17.85 -17.29
N VAL A 230 -10.52 18.64 -17.27
CA VAL A 230 -10.71 19.72 -16.28
C VAL A 230 -10.77 19.14 -14.88
N PHE A 231 -11.55 18.07 -14.67
CA PHE A 231 -11.66 17.40 -13.39
C PHE A 231 -10.31 16.86 -12.89
N VAL A 232 -9.55 16.17 -13.74
CA VAL A 232 -8.21 15.67 -13.40
C VAL A 232 -7.24 16.80 -13.07
N ALA A 233 -7.28 17.91 -13.81
CA ALA A 233 -6.43 19.07 -13.52
C ALA A 233 -6.75 19.69 -12.15
N VAL A 234 -8.05 19.87 -11.84
CA VAL A 234 -8.51 20.35 -10.52
C VAL A 234 -8.11 19.37 -9.42
N GLU A 235 -8.22 18.07 -9.67
CA GLU A 235 -7.83 17.03 -8.72
C GLU A 235 -6.33 17.11 -8.39
N ILE A 236 -5.46 17.14 -9.41
CA ILE A 236 -4.00 17.27 -9.23
C ILE A 236 -3.65 18.56 -8.48
N LEU A 237 -4.23 19.69 -8.87
CA LEU A 237 -4.00 20.98 -8.19
C LEU A 237 -4.41 20.92 -6.71
N THR A 238 -5.56 20.31 -6.43
CA THR A 238 -6.04 20.12 -5.06
C THR A 238 -5.07 19.25 -4.24
N GLN A 239 -4.54 18.17 -4.83
CA GLN A 239 -3.57 17.30 -4.14
C GLN A 239 -2.24 17.99 -3.88
N LEU A 240 -1.78 18.86 -4.79
CA LEU A 240 -0.59 19.69 -4.57
C LEU A 240 -0.81 20.68 -3.42
N LEU A 241 -1.97 21.33 -3.36
CA LEU A 241 -2.32 22.27 -2.28
C LEU A 241 -2.46 21.60 -0.91
N LEU A 242 -2.73 20.30 -0.85
CA LEU A 242 -2.71 19.55 0.41
C LEU A 242 -1.29 19.35 0.96
N PHE A 243 -0.25 19.68 0.21
CA PHE A 243 1.16 19.41 0.54
C PHE A 243 1.41 17.93 0.87
N SER A 244 0.58 17.03 0.33
CA SER A 244 0.60 15.60 0.62
C SER A 244 1.10 14.78 -0.56
N LYS A 245 2.35 14.30 -0.47
CA LYS A 245 2.96 13.42 -1.47
C LYS A 245 2.09 12.19 -1.73
N LEU A 246 1.61 11.55 -0.66
CA LEU A 246 0.77 10.36 -0.75
C LEU A 246 -0.51 10.63 -1.54
N ALA A 247 -1.18 11.75 -1.25
CA ALA A 247 -2.46 12.05 -1.88
C ALA A 247 -2.30 12.39 -3.39
N LEU A 248 -1.21 13.08 -3.77
CA LEU A 248 -0.85 13.27 -5.16
C LEU A 248 -0.56 11.93 -5.86
N PHE A 249 0.23 11.05 -5.25
CA PHE A 249 0.52 9.75 -5.85
C PHE A 249 -0.71 8.87 -6.01
N GLN A 250 -1.64 8.89 -5.06
CA GLN A 250 -2.91 8.17 -5.21
C GLN A 250 -3.69 8.63 -6.45
N ALA A 251 -3.76 9.94 -6.69
CA ALA A 251 -4.39 10.49 -7.89
C ALA A 251 -3.64 10.06 -9.17
N LEU A 252 -2.32 10.16 -9.20
CA LEU A 252 -1.50 9.80 -10.36
C LEU A 252 -1.54 8.29 -10.67
N ILE A 253 -1.49 7.43 -9.64
CA ILE A 253 -1.63 5.98 -9.79
C ILE A 253 -2.94 5.65 -10.48
N MET A 254 -4.03 6.32 -10.11
CA MET A 254 -5.35 6.08 -10.71
C MET A 254 -5.44 6.54 -12.16
N ILE A 255 -4.80 7.66 -12.50
CA ILE A 255 -4.65 8.11 -13.88
C ILE A 255 -3.88 7.04 -14.68
N PHE A 256 -2.72 6.62 -14.19
CA PHE A 256 -1.89 5.63 -14.87
C PHE A 256 -2.55 4.26 -15.00
N PHE A 257 -3.26 3.81 -13.96
CA PHE A 257 -4.06 2.59 -14.04
C PHE A 257 -5.21 2.71 -15.02
N GLY A 258 -5.84 3.89 -15.15
CA GLY A 258 -6.88 4.13 -16.14
C GLY A 258 -6.34 3.99 -17.57
N VAL A 259 -5.16 4.59 -17.84
CA VAL A 259 -4.46 4.44 -19.13
C VAL A 259 -4.04 2.99 -19.38
N TYR A 260 -3.44 2.34 -18.38
CA TYR A 260 -2.99 0.95 -18.46
C TYR A 260 -4.17 0.00 -18.71
N SER A 261 -5.30 0.19 -18.05
CA SER A 261 -6.48 -0.68 -18.23
C SER A 261 -7.08 -0.54 -19.62
N ALA A 262 -6.94 0.62 -20.26
CA ALA A 262 -7.32 0.80 -21.66
C ALA A 262 -6.31 0.16 -22.63
N ARG A 263 -5.03 0.05 -22.22
CA ARG A 263 -3.91 -0.43 -23.05
C ARG A 263 -2.95 -1.29 -22.21
N PRO A 264 -3.33 -2.55 -21.89
CA PRO A 264 -2.62 -3.38 -20.90
C PRO A 264 -1.31 -3.93 -21.46
N THR A 265 -0.32 -3.06 -21.59
CA THR A 265 1.01 -3.38 -22.09
C THR A 265 2.05 -3.02 -21.03
N VAL A 266 3.09 -3.85 -20.91
CA VAL A 266 4.19 -3.63 -19.95
C VAL A 266 4.89 -2.30 -20.24
N ARG A 267 4.94 -1.86 -21.50
CA ARG A 267 5.51 -0.56 -21.89
C ARG A 267 4.79 0.61 -21.23
N VAL A 268 3.46 0.59 -21.20
CA VAL A 268 2.67 1.62 -20.50
C VAL A 268 2.97 1.58 -19.01
N LEU A 269 3.02 0.39 -18.41
CA LEU A 269 3.34 0.24 -16.99
C LEU A 269 4.74 0.77 -16.65
N ALA A 270 5.75 0.43 -17.44
CA ALA A 270 7.13 0.90 -17.26
C ALA A 270 7.25 2.42 -17.45
N ALA A 271 6.62 2.98 -18.48
CA ALA A 271 6.59 4.42 -18.72
C ALA A 271 5.88 5.18 -17.59
N SER A 272 4.72 4.69 -17.13
CA SER A 272 4.01 5.25 -15.98
C SER A 272 4.83 5.18 -14.70
N SER A 273 5.54 4.07 -14.46
CA SER A 273 6.40 3.90 -13.28
C SER A 273 7.61 4.85 -13.33
N GLY A 274 8.27 4.98 -14.48
CA GLY A 274 9.36 5.94 -14.67
C GLY A 274 8.90 7.39 -14.46
N LEU A 275 7.73 7.75 -15.00
CA LEU A 275 7.14 9.06 -14.79
C LEU A 275 6.78 9.32 -13.32
N MET A 276 6.27 8.33 -12.60
CA MET A 276 6.03 8.44 -11.16
C MET A 276 7.31 8.74 -10.37
N VAL A 277 8.42 8.09 -10.70
CA VAL A 277 9.73 8.34 -10.06
C VAL A 277 10.20 9.77 -10.32
N VAL A 278 10.10 10.24 -11.55
CA VAL A 278 10.45 11.64 -11.90
C VAL A 278 9.59 12.62 -11.11
N ILE A 279 8.26 12.42 -11.10
CA ILE A 279 7.34 13.27 -10.32
C ILE A 279 7.68 13.20 -8.83
N TYR A 280 8.06 12.03 -8.30
CA TYR A 280 8.45 11.88 -6.90
C TYR A 280 9.66 12.72 -6.52
N ILE A 281 10.70 12.70 -7.35
CA ILE A 281 11.91 13.48 -7.15
C ILE A 281 11.58 14.98 -7.17
N LEU A 282 10.71 15.41 -8.09
CA LEU A 282 10.32 16.82 -8.23
C LEU A 282 9.39 17.32 -7.11
N VAL A 283 8.42 16.50 -6.69
CA VAL A 283 7.39 16.91 -5.72
C VAL A 283 7.85 16.76 -4.28
N THR A 284 8.77 15.83 -3.99
CA THR A 284 9.27 15.63 -2.63
C THR A 284 9.78 16.91 -1.95
N PRO A 285 10.71 17.66 -2.55
CA PRO A 285 11.24 18.89 -1.96
C PRO A 285 10.17 19.97 -1.82
N PHE A 286 9.33 20.17 -2.85
CA PHE A 286 8.19 21.07 -2.80
C PHE A 286 7.28 20.77 -1.60
N ALA A 287 6.89 19.51 -1.42
CA ALA A 287 6.00 19.12 -0.33
C ALA A 287 6.68 19.18 1.05
N LEU A 288 8.01 19.05 1.14
CA LEU A 288 8.74 19.22 2.40
C LEU A 288 8.80 20.69 2.79
N TRP A 289 9.19 21.55 1.86
CA TRP A 289 9.27 22.99 2.08
C TRP A 289 7.91 23.57 2.47
N CYS A 290 6.86 23.30 1.68
CA CYS A 290 5.52 23.85 1.96
C CYS A 290 4.96 23.38 3.31
N ARG A 291 5.34 22.19 3.80
CA ARG A 291 4.96 21.74 5.14
C ARG A 291 5.74 22.45 6.22
N ALA A 292 7.05 22.63 6.03
CA ALA A 292 7.87 23.35 6.99
C ALA A 292 7.33 24.77 7.19
N GLU A 293 7.02 25.47 6.09
CA GLU A 293 6.43 26.81 6.14
C GLU A 293 5.05 26.80 6.81
N ALA A 294 4.18 25.86 6.41
CA ALA A 294 2.86 25.70 7.04
C ALA A 294 2.95 25.41 8.55
N HIS A 295 4.03 24.79 9.04
CA HIS A 295 4.25 24.56 10.47
C HIS A 295 4.75 25.83 11.19
N LEU A 296 5.52 26.70 10.53
CA LEU A 296 5.98 27.97 11.10
C LEU A 296 4.85 28.96 11.34
N VAL A 297 3.82 28.93 10.49
CA VAL A 297 2.60 29.75 10.67
C VAL A 297 1.80 29.34 11.92
N GLY A 298 2.03 28.14 12.48
CA GLY A 298 1.42 27.66 13.73
C GLY A 298 -0.03 27.21 13.60
N GLU A 299 -0.81 27.80 12.69
CA GLU A 299 -2.17 27.37 12.33
C GLU A 299 -2.19 26.61 11.00
N VAL A 300 -3.14 25.69 10.82
CA VAL A 300 -3.33 24.97 9.54
C VAL A 300 -3.72 26.01 8.48
N PRO A 301 -2.89 26.26 7.46
CA PRO A 301 -3.15 27.35 6.54
C PRO A 301 -4.40 27.05 5.71
N GLY A 302 -5.27 28.06 5.63
CA GLY A 302 -6.40 28.09 4.72
C GLY A 302 -5.96 28.12 3.24
N LEU A 303 -6.93 28.16 2.32
CA LEU A 303 -6.63 28.16 0.89
C LEU A 303 -5.72 29.32 0.47
N ALA A 304 -5.96 30.53 0.98
CA ALA A 304 -5.16 31.71 0.67
C ALA A 304 -3.70 31.55 1.15
N GLY A 305 -3.49 31.16 2.41
CA GLY A 305 -2.14 30.93 2.95
C GLY A 305 -1.41 29.80 2.22
N ARG A 306 -2.10 28.75 1.79
CA ARG A 306 -1.48 27.68 0.97
C ARG A 306 -1.05 28.18 -0.40
N LEU A 307 -1.82 29.07 -1.03
CA LEU A 307 -1.44 29.68 -2.30
C LEU A 307 -0.27 30.65 -2.14
N GLU A 308 -0.22 31.38 -1.03
CA GLU A 308 0.91 32.25 -0.65
C GLU A 308 2.19 31.44 -0.48
N ILE A 309 2.16 30.38 0.33
CA ILE A 309 3.27 29.43 0.50
C ILE A 309 3.75 28.89 -0.86
N VAL A 310 2.82 28.46 -1.73
CA VAL A 310 3.20 28.01 -3.09
C VAL A 310 3.86 29.13 -3.90
N GLY A 311 3.35 30.35 -3.80
CA GLY A 311 3.94 31.52 -4.44
C GLY A 311 5.36 31.80 -3.95
N GLU A 312 5.59 31.72 -2.64
CA GLU A 312 6.89 31.89 -2.00
C GLU A 312 7.89 30.83 -2.43
N TYR A 313 7.47 29.56 -2.51
CA TYR A 313 8.31 28.48 -3.06
C TYR A 313 8.76 28.78 -4.50
N LEU A 314 7.85 29.31 -5.32
CA LEU A 314 8.14 29.62 -6.73
C LEU A 314 9.04 30.85 -6.89
N THR A 315 9.05 31.78 -5.94
CA THR A 315 9.87 33.01 -6.00
C THR A 315 11.23 32.87 -5.35
N HIS A 316 11.32 32.24 -4.18
CA HIS A 316 12.57 32.09 -3.42
C HIS A 316 13.33 30.82 -3.78
N GLY A 317 12.64 29.85 -4.39
CA GLY A 317 13.24 28.64 -4.91
C GLY A 317 13.80 27.70 -3.85
N PHE A 318 14.49 26.67 -4.33
CA PHE A 318 14.95 25.52 -3.56
C PHE A 318 16.14 25.79 -2.64
N GLY A 319 16.86 26.89 -2.85
CA GLY A 319 18.28 27.03 -2.49
C GLY A 319 18.62 27.00 -1.00
N GLU A 320 17.65 27.20 -0.10
CA GLU A 320 17.91 27.39 1.33
C GLU A 320 17.45 26.23 2.21
N PHE A 321 16.72 25.25 1.67
CA PHE A 321 16.19 24.13 2.45
C PHE A 321 17.06 22.87 2.30
N GLU A 322 18.33 22.95 2.66
CA GLU A 322 19.13 21.76 2.94
C GLU A 322 18.89 21.35 4.40
N PRO A 323 18.20 20.23 4.69
CA PRO A 323 18.11 19.74 6.06
C PRO A 323 19.52 19.44 6.57
N ASN A 324 19.89 20.10 7.68
CA ASN A 324 21.19 20.17 8.36
C ASN A 324 21.93 18.83 8.68
N SER A 325 21.49 17.68 8.18
CA SER A 325 22.24 16.42 8.22
C SER A 325 22.62 16.01 6.79
N THR A 326 23.55 16.74 6.18
CA THR A 326 23.91 16.64 4.76
C THR A 326 24.31 15.24 4.30
N ASN A 327 24.71 14.36 5.22
CA ASN A 327 25.15 13.01 4.88
C ASN A 327 24.08 11.91 5.07
N VAL A 328 22.91 12.17 5.68
CA VAL A 328 21.92 11.09 5.91
C VAL A 328 21.14 10.78 4.62
N GLN A 329 21.12 9.51 4.22
CA GLN A 329 20.45 9.03 3.01
C GLN A 329 18.93 8.84 3.21
N TRP A 330 18.21 9.94 3.42
CA TRP A 330 16.78 9.97 3.79
C TRP A 330 15.84 9.18 2.88
N SER A 331 16.09 9.15 1.57
CA SER A 331 15.25 8.43 0.61
C SER A 331 15.31 6.92 0.83
N TRP A 332 16.50 6.39 1.11
CA TRP A 332 16.71 4.97 1.39
C TRP A 332 16.22 4.60 2.79
N MET A 333 16.46 5.48 3.78
CA MET A 333 16.01 5.25 5.15
C MET A 333 14.50 5.08 5.28
N ARG A 334 13.70 5.65 4.37
CA ARG A 334 12.25 5.41 4.35
C ARG A 334 11.88 3.98 3.98
N LEU A 335 12.78 3.24 3.34
CA LEU A 335 12.58 1.84 2.97
C LEU A 335 13.03 0.88 4.06
N THR A 336 13.80 1.31 5.06
CA THR A 336 14.21 0.41 6.14
C THR A 336 13.31 0.56 7.35
N ILE A 337 12.78 -0.58 7.79
CA ILE A 337 12.04 -0.71 9.06
C ILE A 337 12.77 -1.66 10.03
N ALA A 338 14.01 -2.03 9.70
CA ALA A 338 14.80 -2.96 10.48
C ALA A 338 15.04 -2.52 11.94
N PRO A 339 15.36 -1.25 12.27
CA PRO A 339 15.50 -0.82 13.67
C PRO A 339 14.20 -1.00 14.46
N MET A 340 13.07 -0.58 13.89
CA MET A 340 11.75 -0.68 14.52
C MET A 340 11.35 -2.14 14.71
N GLN A 341 11.58 -2.98 13.72
CA GLN A 341 11.28 -4.39 13.78
C GLN A 341 12.20 -5.13 14.78
N ALA A 342 13.49 -4.81 14.79
CA ALA A 342 14.47 -5.37 15.73
C ALA A 342 14.08 -5.04 17.17
N PHE A 343 13.74 -3.77 17.46
CA PHE A 343 13.22 -3.37 18.77
C PHE A 343 12.01 -4.21 19.18
N ALA A 344 11.03 -4.37 18.28
CA ALA A 344 9.80 -5.10 18.58
C ALA A 344 10.05 -6.60 18.86
N ILE A 345 11.01 -7.21 18.16
CA ILE A 345 11.44 -8.59 18.39
C ILE A 345 12.15 -8.73 19.74
N ASP A 346 13.15 -7.89 20.02
CA ASP A 346 13.90 -7.92 21.29
C ASP A 346 13.00 -7.63 22.50
N ALA A 347 12.08 -6.67 22.37
CA ALA A 347 11.11 -6.36 23.42
C ALA A 347 10.26 -7.59 23.79
N PHE A 348 9.75 -8.33 22.79
CA PHE A 348 9.00 -9.56 23.04
C PHE A 348 9.85 -10.64 23.70
N ASP A 349 11.06 -10.87 23.20
CA ASP A 349 11.98 -11.89 23.75
C ASP A 349 12.35 -11.61 25.21
N ARG A 350 12.40 -10.33 25.60
CA ARG A 350 12.62 -9.89 26.99
C ARG A 350 11.37 -9.95 27.88
N GLY A 351 10.25 -10.45 27.35
CA GLY A 351 8.99 -10.58 28.09
C GLY A 351 8.16 -9.30 28.13
N ASN A 352 8.39 -8.35 27.22
CA ASN A 352 7.61 -7.12 27.07
C ASN A 352 6.78 -7.14 25.76
N PRO A 353 5.71 -7.96 25.70
CA PRO A 353 4.88 -8.03 24.50
C PRO A 353 4.15 -6.72 24.25
N GLY A 354 3.91 -6.42 22.98
CA GLY A 354 3.05 -5.33 22.54
C GLY A 354 1.58 -5.66 22.75
N GLU A 355 0.74 -4.62 22.74
CA GLU A 355 -0.70 -4.76 22.89
C GLU A 355 -1.49 -4.39 21.62
N SER A 356 -0.83 -3.99 20.53
CA SER A 356 -1.49 -3.43 19.33
C SER A 356 -2.62 -4.30 18.75
N LEU A 357 -2.58 -5.63 18.91
CA LEU A 357 -3.63 -6.54 18.43
C LEU A 357 -4.96 -6.37 19.15
N TRP A 358 -4.96 -5.86 20.39
CA TRP A 358 -6.18 -5.63 21.18
C TRP A 358 -7.13 -4.66 20.46
N VAL A 359 -6.57 -3.74 19.70
CA VAL A 359 -7.28 -2.70 18.96
C VAL A 359 -8.08 -3.27 17.77
N ALA A 360 -7.81 -4.51 17.34
CA ALA A 360 -8.51 -5.15 16.23
C ALA A 360 -10.04 -5.11 16.40
N ALA A 361 -10.53 -5.44 17.61
CA ALA A 361 -11.96 -5.39 17.93
C ALA A 361 -12.56 -4.00 17.71
N TYR A 362 -11.81 -2.95 18.03
CA TYR A 362 -12.25 -1.59 17.82
C TYR A 362 -12.41 -1.26 16.36
N THR A 363 -11.48 -1.67 15.50
CA THR A 363 -11.54 -1.34 14.07
C THR A 363 -12.82 -1.81 13.38
N LEU A 364 -13.45 -2.87 13.89
CA LEU A 364 -14.70 -3.41 13.37
C LEU A 364 -15.93 -2.56 13.69
N ILE A 365 -15.86 -1.71 14.71
CA ILE A 365 -16.96 -0.85 15.15
C ILE A 365 -16.81 0.54 14.53
N PRO A 366 -17.73 0.97 13.63
CA PRO A 366 -17.68 2.29 13.04
C PRO A 366 -18.05 3.38 14.05
N ARG A 367 -17.47 4.59 13.88
CA ARG A 367 -17.67 5.72 14.82
C ARG A 367 -19.11 6.20 14.93
N PHE A 368 -19.99 5.91 13.97
CA PHE A 368 -21.41 6.26 14.12
C PHE A 368 -22.16 5.36 15.11
N LEU A 369 -21.68 4.12 15.35
CA LEU A 369 -22.21 3.24 16.41
C LEU A 369 -21.55 3.53 17.76
N TRP A 370 -20.29 3.98 17.75
CA TRP A 370 -19.54 4.34 18.95
C TRP A 370 -18.81 5.67 18.75
N ALA A 371 -19.50 6.78 19.02
CA ALA A 371 -18.98 8.13 18.79
C ALA A 371 -17.70 8.41 19.60
N ASN A 372 -17.70 8.01 20.88
CA ASN A 372 -16.58 8.20 21.81
C ASN A 372 -15.50 7.10 21.69
N LYS A 373 -15.42 6.40 20.55
CA LYS A 373 -14.38 5.40 20.30
C LYS A 373 -12.99 6.03 20.47
N PRO A 374 -12.07 5.41 21.24
CA PRO A 374 -10.71 5.93 21.42
C PRO A 374 -10.01 6.23 20.08
N MET A 375 -9.16 7.26 20.09
CA MET A 375 -8.23 7.51 18.98
C MET A 375 -7.09 6.51 19.11
N ILE A 376 -6.89 5.72 18.06
CA ILE A 376 -5.87 4.67 18.03
C ILE A 376 -4.55 5.35 17.65
N GLY A 377 -3.64 5.48 18.62
CA GLY A 377 -2.35 6.17 18.49
C GLY A 377 -1.15 5.24 18.42
N LEU A 378 -1.32 4.01 17.91
CA LEU A 378 -0.32 2.93 17.97
C LEU A 378 1.08 3.36 17.55
N SER A 379 1.20 4.17 16.51
CA SER A 379 2.51 4.64 16.04
C SER A 379 3.22 5.58 17.01
N ASN A 380 2.48 6.46 17.68
CA ASN A 380 3.06 7.35 18.69
C ASN A 380 3.37 6.59 19.98
N GLU A 381 2.51 5.64 20.36
CA GLU A 381 2.71 4.77 21.52
C GLU A 381 3.95 3.90 21.34
N PHE A 382 4.10 3.26 20.18
CA PHE A 382 5.29 2.49 19.84
C PHE A 382 6.55 3.34 19.82
N ASN A 383 6.49 4.54 19.21
CA ASN A 383 7.64 5.45 19.20
C ASN A 383 8.03 5.91 20.62
N LEU A 384 7.04 6.16 21.47
CA LEU A 384 7.25 6.52 22.87
C LEU A 384 7.92 5.39 23.64
N ILE A 385 7.48 4.15 23.43
CA ILE A 385 8.05 2.96 24.05
C ILE A 385 9.49 2.72 23.56
N ALA A 386 9.75 2.89 22.26
CA ALA A 386 11.06 2.63 21.67
C ALA A 386 12.10 3.72 21.97
N THR A 387 11.69 5.00 21.91
CA THR A 387 12.62 6.14 21.94
C THR A 387 12.48 7.04 23.16
N GLY A 388 11.40 6.91 23.92
CA GLY A 388 11.04 7.84 25.00
C GLY A 388 10.34 9.12 24.51
N TYR A 389 10.10 9.28 23.20
CA TYR A 389 9.46 10.47 22.63
C TYR A 389 8.22 10.11 21.80
N ALA A 390 7.15 10.89 21.91
CA ALA A 390 5.91 10.71 21.12
C ALA A 390 5.84 11.64 19.88
N THR A 391 6.99 12.04 19.34
CA THR A 391 7.08 13.07 18.29
C THR A 391 6.90 12.53 16.87
N ASN A 392 7.15 11.25 16.66
CA ASN A 392 7.09 10.61 15.35
C ASN A 392 6.10 9.45 15.33
N ASN A 393 5.42 9.27 14.19
CA ASN A 393 4.64 8.08 13.92
C ASN A 393 5.57 7.01 13.32
N THR A 394 5.92 5.99 14.10
CA THR A 394 6.73 4.85 13.65
C THR A 394 5.95 3.54 13.78
N SER A 395 6.34 2.52 13.02
CA SER A 395 5.71 1.20 13.03
C SER A 395 6.79 0.13 12.90
N PRO A 396 6.67 -1.00 13.60
CA PRO A 396 7.60 -2.14 13.45
C PRO A 396 7.36 -2.96 12.17
N GLY A 397 6.40 -2.56 11.33
CA GLY A 397 5.91 -3.36 10.21
C GLY A 397 5.00 -4.49 10.67
N MET A 398 4.20 -5.05 9.74
CA MET A 398 3.17 -6.02 10.12
C MET A 398 3.75 -7.30 10.75
N TRP A 399 4.96 -7.71 10.35
CA TRP A 399 5.62 -8.89 10.90
C TRP A 399 6.21 -8.63 12.30
N GLY A 400 6.89 -7.49 12.45
CA GLY A 400 7.40 -7.05 13.74
C GLY A 400 6.26 -6.86 14.75
N ASP A 401 5.15 -6.28 14.31
CA ASP A 401 3.94 -6.08 15.11
C ASP A 401 3.33 -7.41 15.59
N LEU A 402 3.11 -8.36 14.68
CA LEU A 402 2.58 -9.67 15.02
C LEU A 402 3.51 -10.43 15.97
N TYR A 403 4.82 -10.43 15.70
CA TYR A 403 5.80 -11.07 16.58
C TYR A 403 5.83 -10.41 17.95
N TRP A 404 5.75 -9.08 17.99
CA TRP A 404 5.79 -8.33 19.24
C TRP A 404 4.59 -8.62 20.15
N ASN A 405 3.43 -8.97 19.60
CA ASN A 405 2.25 -9.26 20.40
C ASN A 405 2.14 -10.72 20.87
N GLY A 406 2.73 -11.68 20.16
CA GLY A 406 2.54 -13.10 20.49
C GLY A 406 3.54 -14.05 19.84
N GLY A 407 4.73 -13.55 19.51
CA GLY A 407 5.83 -14.30 18.91
C GLY A 407 5.44 -15.02 17.64
N TRP A 408 5.97 -16.24 17.48
CA TRP A 408 5.74 -17.07 16.30
C TRP A 408 4.26 -17.43 16.09
N MET A 409 3.48 -17.63 17.16
CA MET A 409 2.08 -18.02 17.03
C MET A 409 1.25 -16.89 16.43
N ALA A 410 1.38 -15.67 16.96
CA ALA A 410 0.70 -14.50 16.42
C ALA A 410 1.14 -14.20 14.99
N LEU A 411 2.45 -14.32 14.69
CA LEU A 411 2.98 -14.20 13.32
C LEU A 411 2.28 -15.16 12.36
N ILE A 412 2.28 -16.46 12.66
CA ILE A 412 1.69 -17.47 11.77
C ILE A 412 0.20 -17.20 11.57
N LEU A 413 -0.56 -16.99 12.65
CA LEU A 413 -2.01 -16.75 12.57
C LEU A 413 -2.35 -15.46 11.80
N GLY A 414 -1.61 -14.39 12.03
CA GLY A 414 -1.77 -13.13 11.30
C GLY A 414 -1.46 -13.28 9.81
N CYS A 415 -0.39 -13.99 9.46
CA CYS A 415 -0.03 -14.28 8.07
C CYS A 415 -1.05 -15.19 7.37
N LEU A 416 -1.59 -16.20 8.06
CA LEU A 416 -2.72 -17.00 7.54
C LEU A 416 -3.90 -16.09 7.19
N TYR A 417 -4.28 -15.20 8.11
CA TYR A 417 -5.35 -14.23 7.89
C TYR A 417 -5.10 -13.33 6.66
N ILE A 418 -3.90 -12.78 6.51
CA ILE A 418 -3.54 -11.94 5.35
C ILE A 418 -3.64 -12.74 4.05
N GLY A 419 -3.12 -13.97 4.02
CA GLY A 419 -3.18 -14.83 2.85
C GLY A 419 -4.62 -15.14 2.42
N LEU A 420 -5.51 -15.43 3.39
CA LEU A 420 -6.94 -15.61 3.13
C LEU A 420 -7.58 -14.33 2.59
N LEU A 421 -7.32 -13.18 3.23
CA LEU A 421 -7.84 -11.89 2.80
C LEU A 421 -7.41 -11.56 1.37
N HIS A 422 -6.12 -11.76 1.07
CA HIS A 422 -5.57 -11.57 -0.26
C HIS A 422 -6.24 -12.48 -1.29
N ALA A 423 -6.46 -13.75 -0.96
CA ALA A 423 -7.10 -14.70 -1.88
C ALA A 423 -8.54 -14.29 -2.16
N GLY A 424 -9.25 -13.78 -1.15
CA GLY A 424 -10.66 -13.40 -1.26
C GLY A 424 -10.82 -12.21 -2.19
N ILE A 425 -9.97 -11.20 -2.00
CA ILE A 425 -9.94 -10.03 -2.88
C ILE A 425 -9.51 -10.45 -4.29
N THR A 426 -8.50 -11.29 -4.46
CA THR A 426 -8.08 -11.79 -5.77
C THR A 426 -9.22 -12.49 -6.52
N LYS A 427 -9.99 -13.38 -5.85
CA LYS A 427 -11.09 -14.12 -6.47
C LYS A 427 -12.20 -13.22 -7.01
N VAL A 428 -12.37 -12.03 -6.45
CA VAL A 428 -13.39 -11.08 -6.89
C VAL A 428 -12.80 -10.08 -7.89
N ALA A 429 -11.69 -9.44 -7.54
CA ALA A 429 -11.11 -8.36 -8.32
C ALA A 429 -10.59 -8.82 -9.68
N VAL A 430 -9.81 -9.91 -9.74
CA VAL A 430 -9.12 -10.30 -10.98
C VAL A 430 -10.11 -10.69 -12.09
N PRO A 431 -11.12 -11.55 -11.88
CA PRO A 431 -12.10 -11.88 -12.92
C PRO A 431 -12.90 -10.65 -13.39
N SER A 432 -13.28 -9.75 -12.48
CA SER A 432 -13.98 -8.51 -12.83
C SER A 432 -13.12 -7.58 -13.68
N MET A 433 -11.86 -7.36 -13.30
CA MET A 433 -10.97 -6.47 -14.05
C MET A 433 -10.61 -7.03 -15.42
N LYS A 434 -10.52 -8.36 -15.58
CA LYS A 434 -10.31 -9.02 -16.88
C LYS A 434 -11.36 -8.65 -17.92
N VAL A 435 -12.62 -8.51 -17.53
CA VAL A 435 -13.73 -8.17 -18.44
C VAL A 435 -14.12 -6.68 -18.38
N SER A 436 -13.29 -5.83 -17.76
CA SER A 436 -13.57 -4.41 -17.54
C SER A 436 -14.85 -4.15 -16.73
N ASP A 437 -15.14 -5.01 -15.77
CA ASP A 437 -16.20 -4.81 -14.78
C ASP A 437 -15.68 -3.98 -13.61
N PHE A 438 -15.67 -2.66 -13.78
CA PHE A 438 -15.11 -1.73 -12.78
C PHE A 438 -16.00 -1.53 -11.56
N ARG A 439 -17.12 -2.24 -11.44
CA ARG A 439 -17.88 -2.28 -10.18
C ARG A 439 -17.05 -2.91 -9.06
N ALA A 440 -16.10 -3.79 -9.37
CA ALA A 440 -15.19 -4.36 -8.36
C ALA A 440 -13.99 -3.45 -8.03
N LEU A 441 -13.83 -2.29 -8.68
CA LEU A 441 -12.64 -1.45 -8.57
C LEU A 441 -12.30 -1.01 -7.14
N PRO A 442 -13.25 -0.58 -6.29
CA PRO A 442 -12.94 -0.23 -4.90
C PRO A 442 -12.35 -1.40 -4.10
N LEU A 443 -12.92 -2.60 -4.27
CA LEU A 443 -12.39 -3.81 -3.62
C LEU A 443 -10.98 -4.14 -4.11
N ALA A 444 -10.74 -4.04 -5.42
CA ALA A 444 -9.42 -4.22 -6.00
C ALA A 444 -8.42 -3.22 -5.39
N PHE A 445 -8.77 -1.94 -5.36
CA PHE A 445 -7.93 -0.88 -4.81
C PHE A 445 -7.62 -1.05 -3.33
N PHE A 446 -8.61 -1.39 -2.49
CA PHE A 446 -8.35 -1.71 -1.09
C PHE A 446 -7.44 -2.92 -0.94
N GLY A 447 -7.56 -3.93 -1.81
CA GLY A 447 -6.59 -5.01 -1.91
C GLY A 447 -5.18 -4.50 -2.21
N LEU A 448 -5.03 -3.60 -3.17
CA LEU A 448 -3.72 -2.99 -3.48
C LEU A 448 -3.16 -2.27 -2.26
N LEU A 449 -3.98 -1.48 -1.56
CA LEU A 449 -3.56 -0.77 -0.35
C LEU A 449 -3.13 -1.73 0.76
N ILE A 450 -3.88 -2.80 1.01
CA ILE A 450 -3.50 -3.83 1.99
C ILE A 450 -2.16 -4.47 1.59
N GLY A 451 -1.98 -4.78 0.30
CA GLY A 451 -0.74 -5.36 -0.21
C GLY A 451 0.46 -4.42 -0.06
N ILE A 452 0.31 -3.11 -0.32
CA ILE A 452 1.42 -2.15 -0.24
C ILE A 452 1.85 -1.89 1.21
N ARG A 453 0.93 -1.90 2.18
CA ARG A 453 1.15 -1.42 3.56
C ARG A 453 1.79 -2.47 4.47
N VAL A 454 2.91 -3.05 4.05
CA VAL A 454 3.69 -4.01 4.86
C VAL A 454 4.48 -3.36 5.98
N GLU A 455 4.71 -2.06 5.87
CA GLU A 455 5.43 -1.23 6.84
C GLU A 455 4.57 -0.77 8.03
N ASP A 456 3.25 -0.95 7.98
CA ASP A 456 2.33 -0.48 9.03
C ASP A 456 1.95 -1.59 10.03
N PHE A 457 1.27 -1.22 11.11
CA PHE A 457 0.70 -2.14 12.08
C PHE A 457 -0.29 -3.10 11.40
N PHE A 458 -0.24 -4.38 11.79
CA PHE A 458 -1.09 -5.42 11.22
C PHE A 458 -2.58 -5.06 11.28
N VAL A 459 -3.02 -4.56 12.44
CA VAL A 459 -4.43 -4.17 12.65
C VAL A 459 -4.86 -3.04 11.72
N LEU A 460 -4.02 -2.01 11.56
CA LEU A 460 -4.33 -0.84 10.75
C LEU A 460 -4.26 -1.16 9.24
N ALA A 461 -3.29 -1.97 8.84
CA ALA A 461 -3.08 -2.35 7.45
C ALA A 461 -4.09 -3.38 6.96
N CYS A 462 -4.39 -4.42 7.75
CA CYS A 462 -5.08 -5.61 7.28
C CYS A 462 -6.46 -5.81 7.91
N VAL A 463 -6.69 -5.41 9.15
CA VAL A 463 -7.98 -5.64 9.84
C VAL A 463 -8.95 -4.47 9.61
N ALA A 464 -8.46 -3.24 9.79
CA ALA A 464 -9.30 -2.04 9.69
C ALA A 464 -9.99 -1.85 8.32
N PRO A 465 -9.40 -2.22 7.17
CA PRO A 465 -10.09 -2.09 5.89
C PRO A 465 -11.16 -3.16 5.63
N VAL A 466 -11.20 -4.26 6.38
CA VAL A 466 -12.09 -5.41 6.09
C VAL A 466 -13.58 -5.07 6.18
N PRO A 467 -14.09 -4.36 7.20
CA PRO A 467 -15.50 -3.98 7.23
C PRO A 467 -15.93 -3.20 5.98
N ILE A 468 -15.05 -2.33 5.46
CA ILE A 468 -15.30 -1.55 4.24
C ILE A 468 -15.31 -2.48 3.02
N CYS A 469 -14.33 -3.40 2.92
CA CYS A 469 -14.27 -4.38 1.84
C CYS A 469 -15.50 -5.30 1.82
N LEU A 470 -15.93 -5.78 2.98
CA LEU A 470 -17.10 -6.64 3.12
C LEU A 470 -18.40 -5.90 2.79
N ALA A 471 -18.58 -4.69 3.33
CA ALA A 471 -19.74 -3.86 3.01
C ALA A 471 -19.81 -3.61 1.49
N TYR A 472 -18.69 -3.27 0.88
CA TYR A 472 -18.60 -3.05 -0.56
C TYR A 472 -18.91 -4.32 -1.37
N TYR A 473 -18.33 -5.47 -0.97
CA TYR A 473 -18.60 -6.76 -1.59
C TYR A 473 -20.10 -7.12 -1.55
N ILE A 474 -20.77 -6.88 -0.42
CA ILE A 474 -22.22 -7.11 -0.28
C ILE A 474 -23.01 -6.20 -1.23
N VAL A 475 -22.62 -4.91 -1.35
CA VAL A 475 -23.28 -3.97 -2.26
C VAL A 475 -23.13 -4.41 -3.72
N VAL A 476 -21.91 -4.73 -4.16
CA VAL A 476 -21.65 -5.14 -5.55
C VAL A 476 -22.31 -6.47 -5.86
N SER A 477 -22.27 -7.45 -4.95
CA SER A 477 -22.84 -8.78 -5.22
C SER A 477 -24.37 -8.78 -5.31
N LYS A 478 -25.06 -7.84 -4.66
CA LYS A 478 -26.54 -7.80 -4.61
C LYS A 478 -27.18 -6.75 -5.51
N PHE A 479 -26.57 -5.57 -5.65
CA PHE A 479 -27.26 -4.41 -6.21
C PHE A 479 -26.71 -3.94 -7.56
N LEU A 480 -25.52 -4.38 -7.95
CA LEU A 480 -24.88 -3.91 -9.18
C LEU A 480 -24.69 -5.06 -10.17
#